data_AF-A0A438XIG8-F1
#
_entry.id   AF-A0A438XIG8-F1
#
_cell.length_a   1.000
_cell.length_b   1.000
_cell.length_c   1.000
_cell.angle_alpha   90.00
_cell.angle_beta   90.00
_cell.angle_gamma   90.00
#
_symmetry.space_group_name_H-M   'P 1'
#
loop_
_entity.id
_entity.type
_entity.pdbx_description
1 polymer ?
#
loop_
_entity_poly.entity_id
_entity_poly.type
_entity_poly.pdbx_seq_one_letter_code
_entity_poly.pdbx_strand_id
1 'polypeptide(L)'
;KEFDIVKFSLDAIDLKAFERVDKPYSKDINKILEGILRFSQIYQGQLVAEVLLIKGVNDSANNLKLIAAFLKQINTARVDLSTIDRPSSFKAPKLSEDELLKCSLFFEGLCVSLPKRSIAQAKKLVSCGIDELLALISRRPLSAEEAPLILEPSAFKHLETLLNHKRITIKKVGSLEFYCAF
;
A
#
# COMPACT_ATOMS: atom_id res chain seq x y z
N LYS A 1 12.58 0.28 -24.93
CA LYS A 1 12.01 0.18 -23.55
C LYS A 1 11.00 -0.95 -23.60
N GLU A 2 11.18 -2.02 -22.81
CA GLU A 2 10.34 -3.23 -22.94
C GLU A 2 9.24 -3.36 -21.87
N PHE A 3 9.32 -2.66 -20.73
CA PHE A 3 8.33 -2.78 -19.66
C PHE A 3 7.87 -1.39 -19.16
N ASP A 4 6.55 -1.21 -19.09
CA ASP A 4 5.92 -0.01 -18.52
C ASP A 4 5.83 -0.09 -16.99
N ILE A 5 5.63 -1.30 -16.47
CA ILE A 5 5.47 -1.60 -15.05
C ILE A 5 6.33 -2.80 -14.69
N VAL A 6 7.07 -2.69 -13.59
CA VAL A 6 7.76 -3.81 -12.96
C VAL A 6 7.25 -3.93 -11.53
N LYS A 7 6.87 -5.15 -11.15
CA LYS A 7 6.46 -5.49 -9.79
C LYS A 7 7.55 -6.27 -9.07
N PHE A 8 7.71 -6.03 -7.78
CA PHE A 8 8.61 -6.82 -6.93
C PHE A 8 7.98 -7.03 -5.56
N SER A 9 8.30 -8.15 -4.93
CA SER A 9 7.83 -8.46 -3.57
C SER A 9 8.81 -7.95 -2.52
N LEU A 10 8.28 -7.43 -1.41
CA LEU A 10 9.05 -7.01 -0.24
C LEU A 10 8.21 -7.22 1.03
N ASP A 11 8.06 -8.48 1.42
CA ASP A 11 7.16 -8.88 2.51
C ASP A 11 7.77 -8.61 3.91
N ALA A 12 9.10 -8.56 3.98
CA ALA A 12 9.81 -8.20 5.20
C ALA A 12 11.21 -7.63 4.95
N ILE A 13 11.62 -6.73 5.85
CA ILE A 13 13.00 -6.27 5.99
C ILE A 13 13.58 -6.68 7.35
N ASP A 14 12.74 -6.74 8.39
CA ASP A 14 13.17 -7.29 9.68
C ASP A 14 13.61 -8.75 9.46
N LEU A 15 14.84 -9.08 9.86
CA LEU A 15 15.44 -10.39 9.57
C LEU A 15 14.60 -11.56 10.10
N LYS A 16 13.99 -11.42 11.28
CA LYS A 16 13.14 -12.49 11.85
C LYS A 16 11.86 -12.65 11.04
N ALA A 17 11.26 -11.55 10.59
CA ALA A 17 10.08 -11.60 9.73
C ALA A 17 10.43 -12.20 8.36
N PHE A 18 11.53 -11.75 7.74
CA PHE A 18 12.04 -12.19 6.44
C PHE A 18 12.30 -13.70 6.41
N GLU A 19 13.01 -14.23 7.41
CA GLU A 19 13.26 -15.67 7.51
C GLU A 19 11.98 -16.50 7.65
N ARG A 20 10.96 -15.96 8.34
CA ARG A 20 9.70 -16.68 8.58
C ARG A 20 8.77 -16.67 7.38
N VAL A 21 8.66 -15.52 6.70
CA VAL A 21 7.72 -15.33 5.58
C VAL A 21 8.31 -15.87 4.27
N ASP A 22 9.54 -15.47 3.94
CA ASP A 22 10.14 -15.74 2.62
C ASP A 22 10.94 -17.04 2.59
N LYS A 23 11.34 -17.57 3.76
CA LYS A 23 12.17 -18.78 3.90
C LYS A 23 13.32 -18.81 2.89
N PRO A 24 14.12 -17.73 2.83
CA PRO A 24 15.07 -17.54 1.76
C PRO A 24 16.25 -18.51 1.89
N TYR A 25 16.85 -18.90 0.76
CA TYR A 25 18.07 -19.69 0.78
C TYR A 25 19.24 -18.94 1.43
N SER A 26 19.33 -17.62 1.18
CA SER A 26 20.28 -16.71 1.82
C SER A 26 19.54 -15.75 2.75
N LYS A 27 20.09 -15.55 3.95
CA LYS A 27 19.53 -14.65 4.98
C LYS A 27 19.94 -13.18 4.78
N ASP A 28 20.64 -12.88 3.70
CA ASP A 28 21.17 -11.54 3.43
C ASP A 28 20.16 -10.67 2.68
N ILE A 29 19.18 -10.12 3.42
CA ILE A 29 18.18 -9.20 2.90
C ILE A 29 18.81 -7.93 2.29
N ASN A 30 19.99 -7.51 2.77
CA ASN A 30 20.65 -6.29 2.28
C ASN A 30 21.02 -6.40 0.80
N LYS A 31 21.43 -7.59 0.34
CA LYS A 31 21.71 -7.81 -1.10
C LYS A 31 20.46 -7.67 -1.96
N ILE A 32 19.30 -8.09 -1.46
CA ILE A 32 18.03 -7.93 -2.16
C ILE A 32 17.66 -6.44 -2.23
N LEU A 33 17.76 -5.72 -1.11
CA LEU A 33 17.49 -4.28 -1.04
C LEU A 33 18.43 -3.47 -1.95
N GLU A 34 19.72 -3.81 -1.99
CA GLU A 34 20.70 -3.20 -2.89
C GLU A 34 20.32 -3.45 -4.36
N GLY A 35 19.93 -4.68 -4.70
CA GLY A 35 19.47 -5.02 -6.05
C GLY A 35 18.25 -4.21 -6.47
N ILE A 36 17.25 -4.08 -5.59
CA ILE A 36 16.05 -3.28 -5.85
C ILE A 36 16.41 -1.79 -6.00
N LEU A 37 17.26 -1.25 -5.13
CA LEU A 37 17.72 0.15 -5.20
C LEU A 37 18.50 0.43 -6.49
N ARG A 38 19.41 -0.46 -6.89
CA ARG A 38 20.17 -0.30 -8.13
C ARG A 38 19.25 -0.38 -9.35
N PHE A 39 18.27 -1.28 -9.33
CA PHE A 39 17.29 -1.37 -10.40
C PHE A 39 16.43 -0.11 -10.50
N SER A 40 16.00 0.46 -9.36
CA SER A 40 15.16 1.67 -9.35
C SER A 40 15.86 2.90 -9.89
N GLN A 41 17.19 2.98 -9.79
CA GLN A 41 17.98 4.08 -10.34
C GLN A 41 18.05 4.06 -11.87
N ILE A 42 18.03 2.87 -12.48
CA ILE A 42 18.14 2.72 -13.94
C ILE A 42 16.78 2.57 -14.63
N TYR A 43 15.78 2.07 -13.90
CA TYR A 43 14.45 1.82 -14.45
C TYR A 43 13.62 3.09 -14.50
N GLN A 44 13.04 3.37 -15.67
CA GLN A 44 12.30 4.61 -15.96
C GLN A 44 10.78 4.40 -16.03
N GLY A 45 10.30 3.17 -15.81
CA GLY A 45 8.87 2.88 -15.75
C GLY A 45 8.33 2.94 -14.31
N GLN A 46 7.13 2.41 -14.09
CA GLN A 46 6.50 2.40 -12.78
C GLN A 46 6.95 1.17 -11.97
N LEU A 47 7.50 1.42 -10.78
CA LEU A 47 7.79 0.38 -9.80
C LEU A 47 6.62 0.17 -8.86
N VAL A 48 6.13 -1.06 -8.78
CA VAL A 48 5.07 -1.45 -7.85
C VAL A 48 5.62 -2.46 -6.85
N ALA A 49 5.57 -2.10 -5.56
CA ALA A 49 5.92 -3.01 -4.49
C ALA A 49 4.70 -3.87 -4.12
N GLU A 50 4.89 -5.17 -3.97
CA GLU A 50 3.90 -6.09 -3.41
C GLU A 50 4.33 -6.45 -1.98
N VAL A 51 3.41 -6.26 -1.03
CA VAL A 51 3.63 -6.59 0.39
C VAL A 51 2.49 -7.47 0.86
N LEU A 52 2.79 -8.75 1.09
CA LEU A 52 1.85 -9.74 1.62
C LEU A 52 2.05 -9.88 3.12
N LEU A 53 1.03 -9.53 3.91
CA LEU A 53 1.06 -9.67 5.36
C LEU A 53 0.42 -10.97 5.83
N ILE A 54 1.06 -11.60 6.81
CA ILE A 54 0.58 -12.74 7.57
C ILE A 54 0.54 -12.34 9.05
N LYS A 55 -0.61 -12.56 9.68
CA LYS A 55 -0.88 -12.09 11.03
C LYS A 55 0.09 -12.69 12.05
N GLY A 56 0.75 -11.85 12.84
CA GLY A 56 1.77 -12.26 13.82
C GLY A 56 3.07 -12.82 13.22
N VAL A 57 3.31 -12.64 11.92
CA VAL A 57 4.53 -13.08 11.23
C VAL A 57 5.36 -11.89 10.80
N ASN A 58 4.82 -11.03 9.94
CA ASN A 58 5.51 -9.87 9.36
C ASN A 58 4.69 -8.56 9.46
N ASP A 59 3.58 -8.56 10.20
CA ASP A 59 2.70 -7.41 10.42
C ASP A 59 3.14 -6.47 11.56
N SER A 60 4.34 -6.67 12.11
CA SER A 60 4.86 -5.83 13.19
C SER A 60 5.12 -4.39 12.71
N ALA A 61 4.85 -3.40 13.57
CA ALA A 61 5.11 -2.00 13.26
C ALA A 61 6.56 -1.71 12.88
N ASN A 62 7.54 -2.44 13.45
CA ASN A 62 8.95 -2.30 13.09
C ASN A 62 9.18 -2.68 11.62
N ASN A 63 8.73 -3.88 11.22
CA ASN A 63 8.88 -4.36 9.85
C ASN A 63 8.19 -3.43 8.84
N LEU A 64 6.95 -2.99 9.12
CA LEU A 64 6.20 -2.10 8.23
C LEU A 64 6.89 -0.74 8.05
N LYS A 65 7.44 -0.17 9.14
CA LYS A 65 8.22 1.08 9.07
C LYS A 65 9.48 0.94 8.24
N LEU A 66 10.20 -0.18 8.37
CA LEU A 66 11.39 -0.45 7.56
C LEU A 66 11.03 -0.54 6.08
N ILE A 67 9.99 -1.29 5.73
CA ILE A 67 9.50 -1.40 4.34
C ILE A 67 9.13 -0.01 3.81
N ALA A 68 8.28 0.73 4.53
CA ALA A 68 7.85 2.06 4.09
C ALA A 68 9.03 3.02 3.90
N ALA A 69 10.02 3.01 4.80
CA ALA A 69 11.22 3.84 4.69
C ALA A 69 12.06 3.48 3.45
N PHE A 70 12.18 2.19 3.12
CA PHE A 70 12.87 1.75 1.92
C PHE A 70 12.12 2.13 0.63
N LEU A 71 10.81 1.89 0.59
CA LEU A 71 9.99 2.18 -0.59
C LEU A 71 9.93 3.67 -0.94
N LYS A 72 10.06 4.56 0.06
CA LYS A 72 10.21 6.00 -0.14
C LYS A 72 11.53 6.39 -0.84
N GLN A 73 12.61 5.63 -0.63
CA GLN A 73 13.92 5.92 -1.22
C GLN A 73 13.96 5.60 -2.73
N ILE A 74 13.18 4.63 -3.18
CA ILE A 74 13.24 4.10 -4.56
C ILE A 74 12.14 4.64 -5.49
N ASN A 75 11.49 5.76 -5.12
CA ASN A 75 10.39 6.37 -5.87
C ASN A 75 9.30 5.36 -6.28
N THR A 76 8.86 4.54 -5.32
CA THR A 76 7.82 3.52 -5.56
C THR A 76 6.54 4.18 -6.07
N ALA A 77 6.04 3.73 -7.22
CA ALA A 77 4.84 4.29 -7.83
C ALA A 77 3.58 3.87 -7.05
N ARG A 78 3.55 2.62 -6.57
CA ARG A 78 2.43 2.06 -5.79
C ARG A 78 2.89 0.92 -4.88
N VAL A 79 2.23 0.78 -3.74
CA VAL A 79 2.35 -0.38 -2.85
C VAL A 79 1.04 -1.16 -2.89
N ASP A 80 1.08 -2.40 -3.35
CA ASP A 80 -0.04 -3.33 -3.26
C ASP A 80 0.10 -4.08 -1.91
N LEU A 81 -0.66 -3.63 -0.91
CA LEU A 81 -0.66 -4.22 0.43
C LEU A 81 -1.81 -5.21 0.57
N SER A 82 -1.49 -6.46 0.86
CA SER A 82 -2.46 -7.57 0.86
C SER A 82 -2.26 -8.50 2.07
N THR A 83 -3.19 -9.43 2.24
CA THR A 83 -3.10 -10.52 3.23
C THR A 83 -3.50 -11.84 2.56
N ILE A 84 -3.19 -12.97 3.18
CA ILE A 84 -3.59 -14.32 2.72
C ILE A 84 -5.07 -14.34 2.30
N ASP A 85 -5.34 -14.63 1.03
CA ASP A 85 -6.68 -14.59 0.43
C ASP A 85 -7.16 -15.96 -0.09
N ARG A 86 -6.23 -16.90 -0.26
CA ARG A 86 -6.48 -18.29 -0.63
C ARG A 86 -6.10 -19.23 0.49
N PRO A 87 -6.71 -20.43 0.59
CA PRO A 87 -6.25 -21.47 1.51
C PRO A 87 -4.76 -21.72 1.30
N SER A 88 -3.95 -21.50 2.35
CA SER A 88 -2.54 -21.84 2.32
C SER A 88 -2.35 -23.30 2.69
N SER A 89 -1.32 -23.95 2.14
CA SER A 89 -0.91 -25.30 2.55
C SER A 89 -0.41 -25.33 4.01
N PHE A 90 -0.03 -24.17 4.55
CA PHE A 90 0.29 -23.97 5.96
C PHE A 90 -0.81 -23.18 6.65
N LYS A 91 -1.04 -23.42 7.96
CA LYS A 91 -1.95 -22.61 8.79
C LYS A 91 -1.39 -21.20 8.99
N ALA A 92 -1.44 -20.37 7.96
CA ALA A 92 -1.04 -18.97 7.97
C ALA A 92 -2.26 -18.12 8.35
N PRO A 93 -2.25 -17.45 9.51
CA PRO A 93 -3.38 -16.62 9.93
C PRO A 93 -3.50 -15.37 9.04
N LYS A 94 -4.73 -15.09 8.61
CA LYS A 94 -5.10 -13.93 7.80
C LYS A 94 -5.36 -12.70 8.68
N LEU A 95 -4.97 -11.51 8.24
CA LEU A 95 -5.40 -10.25 8.84
C LEU A 95 -6.86 -9.94 8.48
N SER A 96 -7.62 -9.40 9.42
CA SER A 96 -8.91 -8.80 9.08
C SER A 96 -8.74 -7.56 8.20
N GLU A 97 -9.82 -7.09 7.58
CA GLU A 97 -9.76 -5.87 6.76
C GLU A 97 -9.37 -4.64 7.58
N ASP A 98 -9.88 -4.52 8.81
CA ASP A 98 -9.53 -3.44 9.74
C ASP A 98 -8.05 -3.51 10.15
N GLU A 99 -7.51 -4.72 10.33
CA GLU A 99 -6.09 -4.92 10.63
C GLU A 99 -5.21 -4.51 9.45
N LEU A 100 -5.58 -4.91 8.22
CA LEU A 100 -4.86 -4.53 7.01
C LEU A 100 -4.92 -3.01 6.76
N LEU A 101 -6.07 -2.39 7.01
CA LEU A 101 -6.23 -0.94 6.93
C LEU A 101 -5.33 -0.23 7.94
N LYS A 102 -5.23 -0.72 9.18
CA LYS A 102 -4.29 -0.19 10.18
C LYS A 102 -2.84 -0.34 9.74
N CYS A 103 -2.48 -1.47 9.10
CA CYS A 103 -1.14 -1.65 8.54
C CYS A 103 -0.84 -0.66 7.40
N SER A 104 -1.83 -0.30 6.58
CA SER A 104 -1.65 0.70 5.51
C SER A 104 -1.20 2.07 6.02
N LEU A 105 -1.53 2.41 7.27
CA LEU A 105 -1.18 3.69 7.88
C LEU A 105 0.33 3.86 8.09
N PHE A 106 1.12 2.78 8.09
CA PHE A 106 2.58 2.89 8.19
C PHE A 106 3.24 3.38 6.89
N PHE A 107 2.51 3.40 5.77
CA PHE A 107 2.99 3.78 4.44
C PHE A 107 2.58 5.21 4.06
N GLU A 108 2.55 6.13 5.03
CA GLU A 108 2.21 7.55 4.79
C GLU A 108 3.06 8.14 3.66
N GLY A 109 2.43 8.91 2.76
CA GLY A 109 3.07 9.50 1.59
C GLY A 109 3.26 8.55 0.39
N LEU A 110 2.93 7.25 0.51
CA LEU A 110 2.95 6.31 -0.61
C LEU A 110 1.54 6.05 -1.14
N CYS A 111 1.41 5.78 -2.44
CA CYS A 111 0.16 5.32 -3.03
C CYS A 111 -0.07 3.85 -2.65
N VAL A 112 -0.92 3.60 -1.65
CA VAL A 112 -1.21 2.24 -1.19
C VAL A 112 -2.52 1.75 -1.78
N SER A 113 -2.47 0.63 -2.50
CA SER A 113 -3.64 -0.14 -2.89
C SER A 113 -3.87 -1.26 -1.87
N LEU A 114 -5.13 -1.53 -1.55
CA LEU A 114 -5.58 -2.68 -0.76
C LEU A 114 -6.39 -3.59 -1.70
N PRO A 115 -5.75 -4.46 -2.50
CA PRO A 115 -6.45 -5.26 -3.49
C PRO A 115 -7.44 -6.20 -2.78
N LYS A 116 -8.75 -5.97 -2.97
CA LYS A 116 -9.79 -6.85 -2.45
C LYS A 116 -10.34 -7.75 -3.55
N ARG A 117 -10.54 -9.03 -3.23
CA ARG A 117 -11.27 -9.99 -4.08
C ARG A 117 -12.72 -10.23 -3.62
N SER A 118 -13.14 -9.74 -2.45
CA SER A 118 -14.51 -9.85 -1.95
C SER A 118 -15.07 -8.51 -1.50
N ILE A 119 -16.26 -8.17 -2.00
CA ILE A 119 -17.00 -6.90 -1.76
C ILE A 119 -17.74 -6.93 -0.39
N ALA A 120 -17.31 -7.78 0.55
CA ALA A 120 -18.08 -8.03 1.76
C ALA A 120 -17.86 -6.94 2.82
N GLN A 121 -18.74 -5.95 2.79
CA GLN A 121 -19.13 -5.03 3.88
C GLN A 121 -17.97 -4.43 4.69
N ALA A 122 -17.31 -3.43 4.10
CA ALA A 122 -16.58 -2.47 4.92
C ALA A 122 -17.57 -1.66 5.78
N LYS A 123 -17.34 -1.62 7.09
CA LYS A 123 -18.03 -0.68 7.98
C LYS A 123 -17.70 0.73 7.50
N LYS A 124 -18.74 1.52 7.16
CA LYS A 124 -18.61 2.97 6.93
C LYS A 124 -18.00 3.58 8.18
N LEU A 125 -16.79 4.08 8.04
CA LEU A 125 -16.02 4.62 9.15
C LEU A 125 -15.43 5.91 8.64
N VAL A 126 -16.19 6.99 8.86
CA VAL A 126 -15.82 8.41 8.96
C VAL A 126 -16.79 9.27 8.15
N SER A 127 -17.73 9.90 8.86
CA SER A 127 -18.26 11.19 8.43
C SER A 127 -17.10 12.17 8.50
N CYS A 128 -16.63 12.63 7.35
CA CYS A 128 -15.49 13.55 7.25
C CYS A 128 -15.96 14.89 6.70
N GLY A 129 -15.63 15.95 7.44
CA GLY A 129 -15.66 17.30 6.88
C GLY A 129 -14.70 17.42 5.69
N ILE A 130 -14.87 18.47 4.87
CA ILE A 130 -13.99 18.73 3.72
C ILE A 130 -12.52 18.83 4.15
N ASP A 131 -12.23 19.52 5.26
CA ASP A 131 -10.87 19.69 5.76
C ASP A 131 -10.27 18.40 6.32
N GLU A 132 -11.08 17.56 6.98
CA GLU A 132 -10.64 16.26 7.49
C GLU A 132 -10.33 15.29 6.35
N LEU A 133 -11.17 15.30 5.31
CA LEU A 133 -10.94 14.52 4.10
C LEU A 133 -9.65 14.95 3.39
N LEU A 134 -9.43 16.27 3.27
CA LEU A 134 -8.19 16.78 2.71
C LEU A 134 -6.97 16.37 3.56
N ALA A 135 -7.07 16.47 4.89
CA ALA A 135 -6.00 16.04 5.79
C ALA A 135 -5.70 14.53 5.64
N LEU A 136 -6.72 13.70 5.46
CA LEU A 136 -6.58 12.27 5.21
C LEU A 136 -5.82 12.01 3.90
N ILE A 137 -6.27 12.63 2.79
CA ILE A 137 -5.65 12.49 1.47
C ILE A 137 -4.20 13.04 1.45
N SER A 138 -3.94 14.09 2.23
CA SER A 138 -2.61 14.70 2.34
C SER A 138 -1.61 13.79 3.07
N ARG A 139 -2.08 13.00 4.05
CA ARG A 139 -1.23 12.02 4.75
C ARG A 139 -0.93 10.80 3.87
N ARG A 140 -1.94 10.33 3.13
CA ARG A 140 -1.80 9.19 2.23
C ARG A 140 -2.76 9.35 1.05
N PRO A 141 -2.24 9.26 -0.20
CA PRO A 141 -3.10 9.15 -1.36
C PRO A 141 -4.13 8.02 -1.21
N LEU A 142 -5.40 8.36 -1.44
CA LEU A 142 -6.52 7.45 -1.29
C LEU A 142 -6.87 6.85 -2.67
N SER A 143 -6.93 5.52 -2.78
CA SER A 143 -7.29 4.91 -4.06
C SER A 143 -8.79 5.05 -4.34
N ALA A 144 -9.17 5.12 -5.62
CA ALA A 144 -10.57 5.17 -6.01
C ALA A 144 -11.36 3.91 -5.59
N GLU A 145 -10.68 2.76 -5.47
CA GLU A 145 -11.27 1.51 -4.99
C GLU A 145 -11.42 1.49 -3.46
N GLU A 146 -10.55 2.19 -2.73
CA GLU A 146 -10.57 2.28 -1.26
C GLU A 146 -11.57 3.34 -0.77
N ALA A 147 -11.73 4.44 -1.50
CA ALA A 147 -12.66 5.53 -1.17
C ALA A 147 -14.06 5.05 -0.76
N PRO A 148 -14.78 4.18 -1.51
CA PRO A 148 -16.12 3.71 -1.10
C PRO A 148 -16.14 2.79 0.12
N LEU A 149 -14.99 2.27 0.54
CA LEU A 149 -14.88 1.39 1.71
C LEU A 149 -14.71 2.18 3.01
N ILE A 150 -14.03 3.32 2.94
CA ILE A 150 -13.74 4.17 4.10
C ILE A 150 -14.77 5.29 4.21
N LEU A 151 -15.11 5.93 3.09
CA LEU A 151 -15.88 7.16 3.07
C LEU A 151 -17.39 6.89 3.03
N GLU A 152 -18.14 7.78 3.68
CA GLU A 152 -19.59 7.82 3.53
C GLU A 152 -20.01 8.40 2.16
N PRO A 153 -21.22 8.07 1.65
CA PRO A 153 -21.72 8.63 0.40
C PRO A 153 -21.74 10.17 0.35
N SER A 154 -21.92 10.83 1.50
CA SER A 154 -21.86 12.29 1.64
C SER A 154 -20.48 12.86 1.33
N ALA A 155 -19.41 12.16 1.69
CA ALA A 155 -18.03 12.59 1.49
C ALA A 155 -17.59 12.57 0.01
N PHE A 156 -18.30 11.88 -0.87
CA PHE A 156 -18.05 11.95 -2.31
C PHE A 156 -18.33 13.34 -2.88
N LYS A 157 -19.33 14.06 -2.34
CA LYS A 157 -19.57 15.47 -2.70
C LYS A 157 -18.38 16.35 -2.27
N HIS A 158 -17.77 16.03 -1.13
CA HIS A 158 -16.56 16.72 -0.67
C HIS A 158 -15.36 16.42 -1.58
N LEU A 159 -15.19 15.18 -2.06
CA LEU A 159 -14.17 14.84 -3.07
C LEU A 159 -14.34 15.65 -4.35
N GLU A 160 -15.56 15.72 -4.90
CA GLU A 160 -15.85 16.53 -6.09
C GLU A 160 -15.53 18.01 -5.87
N THR A 161 -15.89 18.53 -4.70
CA THR A 161 -15.58 19.91 -4.31
C THR A 161 -14.06 20.13 -4.28
N LEU A 162 -13.30 19.23 -3.64
CA LEU A 162 -11.84 19.33 -3.56
C LEU A 162 -11.16 19.24 -4.94
N LEU A 163 -11.70 18.42 -5.86
CA LEU A 163 -11.22 18.33 -7.24
C LEU A 163 -11.47 19.63 -8.01
N ASN A 164 -12.70 20.16 -7.93
CA ASN A 164 -13.08 21.40 -8.60
C ASN A 164 -12.26 22.60 -8.12
N HIS A 165 -11.98 22.66 -6.81
CA HIS A 165 -11.14 23.69 -6.20
C HIS A 165 -9.63 23.45 -6.38
N LYS A 166 -9.22 22.40 -7.11
CA LYS A 166 -7.81 22.03 -7.32
C LYS A 166 -7.03 21.93 -6.00
N ARG A 167 -7.66 21.33 -4.97
CA ARG A 167 -7.00 20.98 -3.70
C ARG A 167 -6.51 19.54 -3.69
N ILE A 168 -7.10 18.69 -4.54
CA ILE A 168 -6.62 17.34 -4.84
C ILE A 168 -6.59 17.12 -6.35
N THR A 169 -5.81 16.13 -6.79
CA THR A 169 -5.68 15.69 -8.18
C THR A 169 -5.79 14.17 -8.26
N ILE A 170 -6.12 13.64 -9.45
CA ILE A 170 -6.15 12.20 -9.70
C ILE A 170 -4.83 11.80 -10.36
N LYS A 171 -4.06 10.95 -9.69
CA LYS A 171 -2.84 10.35 -10.22
C LYS A 171 -3.13 8.92 -10.65
N LYS A 172 -2.81 8.59 -11.90
CA LYS A 172 -2.94 7.24 -12.44
C LYS A 172 -1.63 6.46 -12.30
N VAL A 173 -1.71 5.28 -11.69
CA VAL A 173 -0.59 4.33 -11.54
C VAL A 173 -1.03 2.95 -12.04
N GLY A 174 -0.57 2.60 -13.24
CA GLY A 174 -1.10 1.48 -14.02
C GLY A 174 -2.60 1.65 -14.31
N SER A 175 -3.40 0.66 -13.92
CA SER A 175 -4.85 0.68 -14.04
C SER A 175 -5.58 1.35 -12.87
N LEU A 176 -4.85 1.77 -11.83
CA LEU A 176 -5.43 2.32 -10.60
C LEU A 176 -5.32 3.84 -10.55
N GLU A 177 -6.31 4.46 -9.92
CA GLU A 177 -6.40 5.90 -9.73
C GLU A 177 -6.36 6.25 -8.24
N PHE A 178 -5.61 7.31 -7.93
CA PHE A 178 -5.41 7.79 -6.57
C PHE A 178 -5.75 9.27 -6.47
N TYR A 179 -6.58 9.62 -5.49
CA TYR A 179 -6.74 11.00 -5.04
C TYR A 179 -5.47 11.40 -4.28
N CYS A 180 -4.77 12.41 -4.77
CA CYS A 180 -3.55 12.96 -4.18
C CYS A 180 -3.79 14.43 -3.85
N ALA A 181 -3.34 14.90 -2.68
CA ALA A 181 -3.30 16.33 -2.42
C ALA A 181 -2.23 17.01 -3.29
N PHE A 182 -2.44 18.28 -3.62
CA PHE A 182 -1.41 19.11 -4.27
C PHE A 182 -0.25 19.41 -3.31
#